data_AF-A0A2X3L4P6-F1
#
_entry.id   AF-A0A2X3L4P6-F1
#
_cell.length_a   1.000
_cell.length_b   1.000
_cell.length_c   1.000
_cell.angle_alpha   90.00
_cell.angle_beta   90.00
_cell.angle_gamma   90.00
#
_symmetry.space_group_name_H-M   'P 1'
#
loop_
_entity.id
_entity.type
_entity.pdbx_description
1 polymer ?
#
loop_
_entity_poly.entity_id
_entity_poly.type
_entity_poly.pdbx_seq_one_letter_code
_entity_poly.pdbx_strand_id
1 'polypeptide(L)'
;MVPMQKTLADFGADVQWDDYAQMFTIVKDGAYVKVKPNATSAIVNGKTLKLEVPVTFKDKTAFISEGFINEVFQSGLDQTFAVEKKQHLLNSLSADEIK
;
A
#
# COMPACT_ATOMS: atom_id res chain seq x y z
N MET A 1 -5.43 10.90 11.01
CA MET A 1 -6.16 10.55 9.76
C MET A 1 -5.69 11.49 8.68
N VAL A 2 -5.28 10.95 7.54
CA VAL A 2 -4.66 11.71 6.46
C VAL A 2 -5.43 11.53 5.15
N PRO A 3 -5.43 12.54 4.25
CA PRO A 3 -6.09 12.46 2.96
C PRO A 3 -5.42 11.40 2.08
N MET A 4 -6.17 10.34 1.77
CA MET A 4 -5.70 9.13 1.09
C MET A 4 -5.01 9.41 -0.23
N GLN A 5 -5.62 10.21 -1.11
CA GLN A 5 -5.08 10.49 -2.44
C GLN A 5 -3.73 11.22 -2.36
N LYS A 6 -3.60 12.20 -1.47
CA LYS A 6 -2.34 12.92 -1.30
C LYS A 6 -1.26 12.02 -0.72
N THR A 7 -1.55 11.29 0.35
CA THR A 7 -0.58 10.42 1.01
C THR A 7 -0.12 9.29 0.07
N LEU A 8 -1.03 8.72 -0.73
CA LEU A 8 -0.68 7.68 -1.70
C LEU A 8 0.09 8.24 -2.91
N ALA A 9 -0.25 9.44 -3.39
CA ALA A 9 0.52 10.10 -4.44
C ALA A 9 1.94 10.46 -3.97
N ASP A 10 2.09 10.99 -2.75
CA ASP A 10 3.39 11.29 -2.13
C ASP A 10 4.21 10.00 -1.91
N PHE A 11 3.53 8.87 -1.67
CA PHE A 11 4.15 7.55 -1.60
C PHE A 11 4.52 6.98 -2.98
N GLY A 12 4.05 7.58 -4.08
CA GLY A 12 4.29 7.10 -5.45
C GLY A 12 3.35 5.95 -5.88
N ALA A 13 2.18 5.81 -5.26
CA ALA A 13 1.15 4.88 -5.68
C ALA A 13 0.14 5.54 -6.63
N ASP A 14 -0.30 4.79 -7.64
CA ASP A 14 -1.42 5.17 -8.52
C ASP A 14 -2.74 4.86 -7.81
N VAL A 15 -3.68 5.81 -7.83
CA VAL A 15 -4.98 5.68 -7.16
C VAL A 15 -6.09 5.90 -8.18
N GLN A 16 -6.89 4.87 -8.37
CA GLN A 16 -8.05 4.90 -9.26
C GLN A 16 -9.33 4.72 -8.43
N TRP A 17 -10.31 5.57 -8.70
CA TRP A 17 -11.65 5.45 -8.14
C TRP A 17 -12.59 4.84 -9.18
N ASP A 18 -13.24 3.74 -8.80
CA ASP A 18 -14.34 3.15 -9.55
C ASP A 18 -15.66 3.56 -8.90
N ASP A 19 -16.39 4.46 -9.57
CA ASP A 19 -17.68 4.98 -9.09
C ASP A 19 -18.80 3.94 -9.17
N TYR A 20 -18.73 3.01 -10.12
CA TYR A 20 -19.73 1.94 -10.26
C TYR A 20 -19.58 0.90 -9.14
N ALA A 21 -18.35 0.49 -8.84
CA ALA A 21 -18.05 -0.47 -7.78
C ALA A 21 -17.93 0.18 -6.38
N GLN A 22 -17.91 1.51 -6.31
CA GLN A 22 -17.60 2.31 -5.11
C GLN A 22 -16.32 1.80 -4.43
N MET A 23 -15.24 1.70 -5.21
CA MET A 23 -14.00 1.05 -4.79
C MET A 23 -12.76 1.82 -5.24
N PHE A 24 -11.77 1.93 -4.35
CA PHE A 24 -10.45 2.40 -4.69
C PHE A 24 -9.57 1.23 -5.13
N THR A 25 -8.95 1.37 -6.28
CA THR A 25 -7.85 0.53 -6.72
C THR A 25 -6.57 1.33 -6.56
N ILE A 26 -5.63 0.79 -5.78
CA ILE A 26 -4.34 1.40 -5.51
C ILE A 26 -3.28 0.47 -6.07
N VAL A 27 -2.41 0.99 -6.92
CA VAL A 27 -1.35 0.22 -7.56
C VAL A 27 -0.02 0.87 -7.25
N LYS A 28 0.91 0.08 -6.71
CA LYS A 28 2.29 0.51 -6.56
C LYS A 28 3.21 -0.67 -6.80
N ASP A 29 4.10 -0.55 -7.77
CA ASP A 29 5.04 -1.60 -8.14
C ASP A 29 4.32 -2.95 -8.34
N GLY A 30 4.54 -3.94 -7.45
CA GLY A 30 3.87 -5.25 -7.46
C GLY A 30 2.65 -5.37 -6.53
N ALA A 31 2.33 -4.33 -5.76
CA ALA A 31 1.19 -4.31 -4.86
C ALA A 31 -0.06 -3.78 -5.56
N TYR A 32 -1.03 -4.67 -5.74
CA TYR A 32 -2.35 -4.36 -6.27
C TYR A 32 -3.39 -4.45 -5.15
N VAL A 33 -3.84 -3.29 -4.69
CA VAL A 33 -4.73 -3.16 -3.54
C VAL A 33 -6.09 -2.69 -4.00
N LYS A 34 -7.15 -3.33 -3.50
CA LYS A 34 -8.51 -2.83 -3.64
C LYS A 34 -9.14 -2.62 -2.27
N VAL A 35 -9.70 -1.44 -2.05
CA VAL A 35 -10.34 -1.08 -0.78
C VAL A 35 -11.64 -0.34 -1.03
N LYS A 36 -12.68 -0.71 -0.28
CA LYS A 36 -13.95 0.01 -0.30
C LYS A 36 -13.97 1.05 0.81
N PRO A 37 -14.56 2.24 0.57
CA PRO A 37 -14.81 3.17 1.65
C PRO A 37 -15.73 2.54 2.70
N ASN A 38 -15.47 2.86 3.97
CA ASN A 38 -16.11 2.32 5.17
C ASN A 38 -15.94 0.80 5.38
N ALA A 39 -15.12 0.12 4.58
CA ALA A 39 -14.77 -1.28 4.84
C ALA A 39 -13.67 -1.41 5.90
N THR A 40 -13.80 -2.42 6.74
CA THR A 40 -12.79 -2.83 7.74
C THR A 40 -11.76 -3.80 7.18
N SER A 41 -11.80 -4.06 5.87
CA SER A 41 -10.87 -4.93 5.16
C SER A 41 -10.52 -4.37 3.80
N ALA A 42 -9.30 -4.69 3.35
CA ALA A 42 -8.79 -4.44 2.01
C ALA A 42 -8.41 -5.77 1.35
N ILE A 43 -8.28 -5.77 0.04
CA ILE A 43 -7.79 -6.90 -0.74
C ILE A 43 -6.43 -6.50 -1.29
N VAL A 44 -5.36 -7.20 -0.91
CA VAL A 44 -3.99 -6.98 -1.39
C VAL A 44 -3.54 -8.21 -2.17
N ASN A 45 -3.25 -8.05 -3.46
CA ASN A 45 -2.86 -9.14 -4.37
C ASN A 45 -3.82 -10.35 -4.30
N GLY A 46 -5.12 -10.07 -4.18
CA GLY A 46 -6.17 -11.10 -4.08
C GLY A 46 -6.39 -11.70 -2.68
N LYS A 47 -5.58 -11.34 -1.68
CA LYS A 47 -5.72 -11.78 -0.29
C LYS A 47 -6.41 -10.71 0.56
N THR A 48 -7.32 -11.14 1.43
CA THR A 48 -8.00 -10.24 2.37
C THR A 48 -7.07 -9.83 3.51
N LEU A 49 -6.91 -8.54 3.72
CA LEU A 49 -6.22 -7.92 4.84
C LEU A 49 -7.26 -7.21 5.71
N LYS A 50 -7.25 -7.46 7.01
CA LYS A 50 -8.09 -6.73 7.96
C LYS A 50 -7.38 -5.40 8.29
N LEU A 51 -8.11 -4.31 8.18
CA LEU A 51 -7.63 -2.97 8.52
C LEU A 51 -7.92 -2.68 9.99
N GLU A 52 -6.95 -2.12 10.72
CA GLU A 52 -7.18 -1.60 12.08
C GLU A 52 -8.15 -0.43 12.07
N VAL A 53 -7.99 0.47 11.10
CA VAL A 53 -8.83 1.66 10.93
C VAL A 53 -9.48 1.60 9.56
N PRO A 54 -10.83 1.61 9.47
CA PRO A 54 -11.51 1.61 8.18
C PRO A 54 -11.22 2.90 7.41
N VAL A 55 -11.20 2.80 6.07
CA VAL A 55 -11.12 3.98 5.21
C VAL A 55 -12.40 4.78 5.37
N THR A 56 -12.32 6.07 5.66
CA THR A 56 -13.51 6.93 5.79
C THR A 56 -13.65 7.82 4.58
N PHE A 57 -14.88 8.02 4.09
CA PHE A 57 -15.15 8.92 2.97
C PHE A 57 -15.89 10.14 3.49
N LYS A 58 -15.26 11.32 3.41
CA LYS A 58 -15.84 12.60 3.83
C LYS A 58 -15.66 13.62 2.73
N ASP A 59 -16.74 14.31 2.36
CA ASP A 59 -16.70 15.41 1.39
C ASP A 59 -16.00 15.05 0.08
N LYS A 60 -16.31 13.87 -0.46
CA LYS A 60 -15.70 13.29 -1.67
C LYS A 60 -14.19 12.99 -1.56
N THR A 61 -13.62 13.08 -0.37
CA THR A 61 -12.22 12.76 -0.08
C THR A 61 -12.15 11.54 0.81
N ALA A 62 -11.32 10.56 0.42
CA ALA A 62 -11.03 9.42 1.28
C ALA A 62 -9.97 9.78 2.31
N PHE A 63 -10.16 9.34 3.55
CA PHE A 63 -9.25 9.51 4.67
C PHE A 63 -8.85 8.14 5.21
N ILE A 64 -7.56 7.97 5.41
CA ILE A 64 -6.93 6.74 5.91
C ILE A 64 -6.18 7.01 7.22
N SER A 65 -5.82 5.93 7.92
CA SER A 65 -4.85 6.01 9.02
C SER A 65 -3.47 6.38 8.50
N GLU A 66 -2.66 7.04 9.32
CA GLU A 66 -1.25 7.30 9.02
C GLU A 66 -0.47 5.99 8.87
N GLY A 67 -0.86 4.95 9.63
CA GLY A 67 -0.28 3.62 9.55
C GLY A 67 -0.76 2.78 8.37
N PHE A 68 -1.76 3.24 7.59
CA PHE A 68 -2.37 2.45 6.52
C PHE A 68 -1.36 1.99 5.47
N ILE A 69 -0.42 2.86 5.08
CA ILE A 69 0.60 2.50 4.08
C ILE A 69 1.45 1.34 4.59
N ASN A 70 1.88 1.41 5.85
CA ASN A 70 2.69 0.35 6.46
C ASN A 70 1.88 -0.95 6.58
N GLU A 71 0.66 -0.86 7.10
CA GLU A 71 -0.25 -1.99 7.29
C GLU A 71 -0.54 -2.72 5.98
N VAL A 72 -0.78 -1.99 4.89
CA VAL A 72 -1.15 -2.57 3.59
C VAL A 72 0.06 -3.02 2.78
N PHE A 73 1.03 -2.13 2.56
CA PHE A 73 2.14 -2.38 1.64
C PHE A 73 3.31 -3.13 2.30
N GLN A 74 3.45 -3.11 3.62
CA GLN A 74 4.43 -3.92 4.36
C GLN A 74 3.79 -5.13 5.07
N SER A 75 2.53 -5.46 4.74
CA SER A 75 1.83 -6.65 5.25
C SER A 75 2.53 -7.98 4.93
N GLY A 76 3.46 -8.00 3.98
CA GLY A 76 4.04 -9.23 3.42
C GLY A 76 3.09 -9.97 2.45
N LEU A 77 1.93 -9.38 2.13
CA LEU A 77 1.03 -9.91 1.12
C LEU A 77 1.52 -9.61 -0.31
N ASP A 78 2.29 -8.54 -0.48
CA ASP A 78 3.14 -8.38 -1.65
C ASP A 78 4.42 -9.22 -1.47
N GLN A 79 4.61 -10.19 -2.37
CA GLN A 79 5.74 -11.12 -2.36
C GLN A 79 6.73 -10.84 -3.49
N THR A 80 6.59 -9.70 -4.18
CA THR A 80 7.48 -9.29 -5.26
C THR A 80 8.92 -9.14 -4.77
N PHE A 81 9.09 -8.71 -3.51
CA PHE A 81 10.39 -8.59 -2.85
C PHE A 81 10.51 -9.59 -1.70
N ALA A 82 11.67 -10.23 -1.58
CA ALA A 82 12.00 -11.13 -0.48
C ALA A 82 13.35 -10.75 0.13
N VAL A 83 13.51 -11.00 1.42
CA VAL A 83 14.78 -10.77 2.11
C VAL A 83 15.81 -11.77 1.61
N GLU A 84 16.91 -11.27 1.06
CA GLU A 84 18.06 -12.07 0.68
C GLU A 84 18.75 -12.60 1.95
N LYS A 85 18.72 -13.92 2.17
CA LYS A 85 19.32 -14.54 3.37
C LYS A 85 20.84 -14.65 3.30
N LYS A 86 21.39 -14.76 2.09
CA LYS A 86 22.84 -14.86 1.84
C LYS A 86 23.16 -13.93 0.69
N GLN A 87 23.98 -12.92 0.98
CA GLN A 87 24.39 -11.93 -0.02
C GLN A 87 25.05 -12.60 -1.22
N HIS A 88 24.58 -12.24 -2.41
CA HIS A 88 25.19 -12.65 -3.66
C HIS A 88 26.58 -12.02 -3.80
N LEU A 89 27.56 -12.79 -4.28
CA LEU A 89 28.96 -12.37 -4.38
C LEU A 89 29.18 -11.17 -5.33
N LEU A 90 28.22 -10.92 -6.22
CA LEU A 90 28.22 -9.80 -7.17
C LEU A 90 27.28 -8.66 -6.75
N ASN A 91 26.86 -8.62 -5.49
CA ASN A 91 26.15 -7.45 -4.98
C ASN A 91 27.09 -6.23 -5.05
N SER A 92 26.55 -5.11 -5.53
CA SER A 92 27.27 -3.83 -5.51
C SER A 92 27.57 -3.41 -4.07
N LEU A 93 28.62 -2.59 -3.90
CA LEU A 93 28.98 -2.03 -2.60
C LEU A 93 27.81 -1.24 -2.01
N SER A 94 27.54 -1.48 -0.72
CA SER A 94 26.54 -0.74 0.05
C SER A 94 27.03 0.67 0.40
N ALA A 95 26.10 1.55 0.81
CA ALA A 95 26.42 2.92 1.18
C ALA A 95 27.42 3.03 2.34
N ASP A 96 27.48 2.03 3.23
CA ASP A 96 28.45 1.99 4.32
C ASP A 96 29.82 1.44 3.91
N GLU A 97 29.89 0.60 2.88
CA GLU A 97 31.16 0.09 2.32
C GLU A 97 31.86 1.09 1.37
N ILE A 98 31.12 2.09 0.88
CA ILE A 98 31.64 3.15 0.01
C ILE A 98 32.36 4.26 0.81
N LYS A 99 32.05 4.42 2.11
CA LYS A 99 32.64 5.44 2.98
C LYS A 99 34.11 5.17 3.29
#